data_AF-A0A178AZT2-F1
#
_entry.id   AF-A0A178AZT2-F1
#
_cell.length_a   1.000
_cell.length_b   1.000
_cell.length_c   1.000
_cell.angle_alpha   90.00
_cell.angle_beta   90.00
_cell.angle_gamma   90.00
#
_symmetry.space_group_name_H-M   'P 1'
#
loop_
_entity.id
_entity.type
_entity.pdbx_description
1 polymer ?
#
loop_
_entity_poly.entity_id
_entity_poly.type
_entity_poly.pdbx_seq_one_letter_code
_entity_poly.pdbx_strand_id
1 'polypeptide(L)'
;MALVRFEGAANRSPLNDAVNDGILGLPIELLLDVTDCMDKKDVCSLRRTCNRIFLNTQRAFTQVLIQNRVIYSRYASMAHFFSVLNAFPELELGVKVKSLTLVIEGLKEHEYGHEWAWEEMEHRFGLNVTAKDQDIIARANYDHANEMHFQGTFLTGGRYRIMLASVLLKCPNLRVLNIRKLQADEHVPGWTNVSRFKLLSFYRSGLNIKSIYYGDWQYDTVHLRVTHYTDEFGDSIIEDNAGPQASFADDVRAAIASTGRAIEQKLLN
;
A
#
# COMPACT_ATOMS: atom_id res chain seq x y z
N MET A 1 2.38 43.89 44.59
CA MET A 1 1.81 43.11 45.70
C MET A 1 2.64 41.85 45.83
N ALA A 2 3.55 41.82 46.81
CA ALA A 2 4.35 40.66 47.16
C ALA A 2 3.63 39.84 48.24
N LEU A 3 3.93 38.53 48.31
CA LEU A 3 3.88 37.57 49.43
C LEU A 3 3.68 36.16 48.77
N VAL A 4 4.33 35.05 49.11
CA VAL A 4 5.30 34.66 50.15
C VAL A 4 5.96 33.34 49.72
N ARG A 5 7.22 33.15 50.14
CA ARG A 5 8.02 31.92 50.04
C ARG A 5 7.40 30.75 50.81
N PHE A 6 7.59 29.54 50.32
CA PHE A 6 7.84 28.39 51.19
C PHE A 6 9.22 27.81 50.84
N GLU A 7 10.17 28.08 51.72
CA GLU A 7 11.42 27.34 51.80
C GLU A 7 11.12 25.98 52.43
N GLY A 8 11.22 24.93 51.63
CA GLY A 8 11.39 23.56 52.12
C GLY A 8 12.82 23.14 51.86
N ALA A 9 13.67 23.30 52.87
CA ALA A 9 15.03 22.76 52.88
C ALA A 9 14.96 21.22 52.88
N ALA A 10 15.15 20.61 51.72
CA ALA A 10 15.48 19.19 51.62
C ALA A 10 16.99 19.08 51.40
N ASN A 11 17.66 18.46 52.38
CA ASN A 11 19.06 18.05 52.38
C ASN A 11 19.56 17.65 50.99
N ARG A 12 20.46 18.44 50.42
CA ARG A 12 21.31 17.98 49.31
C ARG A 12 22.34 17.01 49.86
N SER A 13 22.04 15.72 49.80
CA SER A 13 23.05 14.67 49.84
C SER A 13 23.90 14.77 48.56
N PRO A 14 25.24 14.82 48.63
CA PRO A 14 26.11 14.91 47.46
C PRO A 14 26.33 13.55 46.74
N LEU A 15 25.35 12.64 46.82
CA LEU A 15 25.49 11.25 46.36
C LEU A 15 24.44 10.80 45.33
N ASN A 16 23.66 11.72 44.74
CA ASN A 16 22.64 11.37 43.73
C ASN A 16 22.94 11.84 42.29
N ASP A 17 24.17 12.25 41.98
CA ASP A 17 24.58 12.65 40.62
C ASP A 17 24.79 11.47 39.65
N ALA A 18 24.45 10.24 40.05
CA ALA A 18 24.29 9.12 39.15
C ALA A 18 22.80 8.93 38.81
N VAL A 19 22.14 9.96 38.27
CA VAL A 19 20.86 9.74 37.59
C VAL A 19 21.19 8.91 36.36
N ASN A 20 20.79 7.64 36.42
CA ASN A 20 20.86 6.62 35.38
C ASN A 20 20.56 7.19 33.98
N ASP A 21 21.60 7.67 33.32
CA ASP A 21 21.61 8.07 31.92
C ASP A 21 21.70 6.78 31.09
N GLY A 22 20.60 6.00 31.10
CA GLY A 22 20.47 4.78 30.32
C GLY A 22 20.46 5.07 28.82
N ILE A 23 19.53 4.49 28.06
CA ILE A 23 19.45 4.74 26.61
C ILE A 23 19.28 6.23 26.24
N LEU A 24 18.83 7.06 27.20
CA LEU A 24 18.66 8.51 27.04
C LEU A 24 19.96 9.31 27.18
N GLY A 25 21.00 8.74 27.79
CA GLY A 25 22.33 9.35 27.91
C GLY A 25 23.23 9.10 26.70
N LEU A 26 22.84 8.18 25.81
CA LEU A 26 23.66 7.81 24.65
C LEU A 26 23.80 8.98 23.67
N PRO A 27 25.00 9.15 23.07
CA PRO A 27 25.20 9.93 21.85
C PRO A 27 24.23 9.49 20.75
N ILE A 28 23.83 10.44 19.90
CA ILE A 28 22.82 10.19 18.85
C ILE A 28 23.28 9.11 17.88
N GLU A 29 24.57 9.02 17.62
CA GLU A 29 25.20 8.03 16.74
C GLU A 29 24.95 6.61 17.27
N LEU A 30 25.17 6.39 18.58
CA LEU A 30 24.93 5.09 19.19
C LEU A 30 23.44 4.75 19.27
N LEU A 31 22.59 5.76 19.47
CA LEU A 31 21.14 5.54 19.45
C LEU A 31 20.66 5.14 18.03
N LEU A 32 21.25 5.73 16.99
CA LEU A 32 20.97 5.38 15.60
C LEU A 32 21.43 3.95 15.27
N ASP A 33 22.65 3.58 15.67
CA ASP A 33 23.19 2.23 15.49
C ASP A 33 22.29 1.17 16.16
N VAL A 34 21.81 1.45 17.37
CA VAL A 34 20.85 0.58 18.07
C VAL A 34 19.56 0.47 17.27
N THR A 35 19.00 1.59 16.79
CA THR A 35 17.75 1.54 16.00
C THR A 35 17.90 0.85 14.64
N ASP A 36 19.08 0.88 14.04
CA ASP A 36 19.35 0.19 12.77
C ASP A 36 19.40 -1.34 12.95
N CYS A 37 19.66 -1.83 14.17
CA CYS A 37 19.58 -3.25 14.52
C CYS A 37 18.18 -3.71 14.96
N MET A 38 17.22 -2.80 15.13
CA MET A 38 15.89 -3.11 15.64
C MET A 38 14.91 -3.44 14.51
N ASP A 39 13.89 -4.25 14.83
CA ASP A 39 12.79 -4.46 13.90
C ASP A 39 11.93 -3.18 13.79
N LYS A 40 11.14 -3.09 12.71
CA LYS A 40 10.28 -1.92 12.46
C LYS A 40 9.26 -1.66 13.58
N LYS A 41 8.75 -2.70 14.24
CA LYS A 41 7.72 -2.59 15.28
C LYS A 41 8.33 -2.05 16.58
N ASP A 42 9.54 -2.45 16.89
CA ASP A 42 10.29 -2.04 18.06
C ASP A 42 10.75 -0.59 17.93
N VAL A 43 11.24 -0.17 16.74
CA VAL A 43 11.53 1.26 16.48
C VAL A 43 10.27 2.12 16.63
N CYS A 44 9.12 1.66 16.13
CA CYS A 44 7.83 2.33 16.31
C CYS A 44 7.45 2.50 17.79
N SER A 45 7.65 1.45 18.59
CA SER A 45 7.31 1.43 20.02
C SER A 45 8.27 2.31 20.81
N LEU A 46 9.57 2.23 20.50
CA LEU A 46 10.62 3.04 21.10
C LEU A 46 10.37 4.55 20.90
N ARG A 47 9.88 4.96 19.73
CA ARG A 47 9.52 6.36 19.45
C ARG A 47 8.40 6.93 20.32
N ARG A 48 7.58 6.07 20.93
CA ARG A 48 6.46 6.50 21.79
C ARG A 48 6.86 6.66 23.24
N THR A 49 8.09 6.28 23.62
CA THR A 49 8.52 6.30 25.03
C THR A 49 8.90 7.70 25.49
N CYS A 50 9.62 8.48 24.68
CA CYS A 50 9.93 9.87 25.01
C CYS A 50 10.21 10.75 23.78
N ASN A 51 10.03 12.06 23.94
CA ASN A 51 10.26 13.05 22.87
C ASN A 51 11.72 13.09 22.38
N ARG A 52 12.70 12.89 23.27
CA ARG A 52 14.12 12.91 22.88
C ARG A 52 14.45 11.75 21.93
N ILE A 53 14.01 10.54 22.27
CA ILE A 53 14.14 9.37 21.40
C ILE A 53 13.36 9.57 20.11
N PHE A 54 12.14 10.09 20.18
CA PHE A 54 11.33 10.37 19.00
C PHE A 54 12.08 11.23 17.98
N LEU A 55 12.65 12.37 18.42
CA LEU A 55 13.38 13.30 17.56
C LEU A 55 14.68 12.68 17.02
N ASN A 56 15.44 11.99 17.88
CA ASN A 56 16.74 11.45 17.52
C ASN A 56 16.64 10.23 16.59
N THR A 57 15.59 9.42 16.74
CA THR A 57 15.36 8.22 15.90
C THR A 57 14.51 8.50 14.67
N GLN A 58 14.05 9.75 14.48
CA GLN A 58 13.20 10.15 13.36
C GLN A 58 13.86 9.86 12.01
N ARG A 59 15.17 10.05 11.89
CA ARG A 59 15.93 9.75 10.67
C ARG A 59 15.94 8.26 10.34
N ALA A 60 16.34 7.41 11.28
CA ALA A 60 16.33 5.95 11.10
C ALA A 60 14.92 5.45 10.79
N PHE A 61 13.91 5.91 11.54
CA PHE A 61 12.52 5.53 11.32
C PHE A 61 11.99 5.93 9.94
N THR A 62 12.22 7.17 9.52
CA THR A 62 11.77 7.64 8.19
C THR A 62 12.47 6.91 7.05
N GLN A 63 13.72 6.50 7.25
CA GLN A 63 14.44 5.65 6.30
C GLN A 63 13.79 4.26 6.19
N VAL A 64 13.36 3.65 7.30
CA VAL A 64 12.59 2.39 7.31
C VAL A 64 11.22 2.53 6.63
N LEU A 65 10.62 3.73 6.63
CA LEU A 65 9.33 3.95 5.96
C LEU A 65 9.42 3.98 4.44
N ILE A 66 10.55 4.43 3.90
CA ILE A 66 10.72 4.67 2.45
C ILE A 66 11.43 3.53 1.72
N GLN A 67 12.26 2.75 2.40
CA GLN A 67 13.01 1.65 1.78
C GLN A 67 12.10 0.48 1.40
N ASN A 68 12.27 -0.05 0.19
CA ASN A 68 11.55 -1.22 -0.34
C ASN A 68 10.02 -1.14 -0.15
N ARG A 69 9.46 0.07 -0.23
CA ARG A 69 8.03 0.28 -0.02
C ARG A 69 7.23 -0.39 -1.13
N VAL A 70 6.25 -1.19 -0.73
CA VAL A 70 5.20 -1.69 -1.61
C VAL A 70 4.11 -0.63 -1.71
N ILE A 71 3.79 -0.23 -2.94
CA ILE A 71 2.73 0.71 -3.28
C ILE A 71 1.69 -0.06 -4.07
N TYR A 72 0.48 -0.13 -3.51
CA TYR A 72 -0.67 -0.71 -4.18
C TYR A 72 -1.29 0.30 -5.15
N SER A 73 -1.94 -0.23 -6.18
CA SER A 73 -2.73 0.47 -7.21
C SER A 73 -4.02 1.10 -6.66
N ARG A 74 -3.92 1.83 -5.55
CA ARG A 74 -5.02 2.58 -4.93
C ARG A 74 -4.60 3.99 -4.59
N TYR A 75 -5.57 4.90 -4.70
CA TYR A 75 -5.38 6.30 -4.36
C TYR A 75 -4.82 6.45 -2.95
N ALA A 76 -5.42 5.80 -1.96
CA ALA A 76 -4.99 5.90 -0.56
C ALA A 76 -3.53 5.42 -0.34
N SER A 77 -3.13 4.35 -1.03
CA SER A 77 -1.75 3.82 -0.92
C SER A 77 -0.74 4.80 -1.50
N MET A 78 -1.01 5.34 -2.68
CA MET A 78 -0.14 6.35 -3.31
C MET A 78 -0.14 7.67 -2.53
N ALA A 79 -1.31 8.14 -2.08
CA ALA A 79 -1.47 9.36 -1.29
C ALA A 79 -0.67 9.29 0.01
N HIS A 80 -0.76 8.15 0.70
CA HIS A 80 -0.01 7.93 1.92
C HIS A 80 1.50 7.96 1.67
N PHE A 81 1.99 7.27 0.63
CA PHE A 81 3.42 7.30 0.32
C PHE A 81 3.89 8.71 -0.08
N PHE A 82 3.13 9.41 -0.94
CA PHE A 82 3.43 10.79 -1.30
C PHE A 82 3.42 11.72 -0.08
N SER A 83 2.49 11.53 0.86
CA SER A 83 2.47 12.26 2.13
C SER A 83 3.71 11.98 2.97
N VAL A 84 4.16 10.72 3.08
CA VAL A 84 5.42 10.37 3.76
C VAL A 84 6.61 11.10 3.15
N LEU A 85 6.69 11.19 1.82
CA LEU A 85 7.77 11.92 1.14
C LEU A 85 7.77 13.43 1.44
N ASN A 86 6.62 14.01 1.76
CA ASN A 86 6.48 15.45 2.05
C ASN A 86 6.38 15.76 3.55
N ALA A 87 6.28 14.76 4.43
CA ALA A 87 6.07 14.97 5.86
C ALA A 87 7.25 15.67 6.55
N PHE A 88 8.47 15.46 6.03
CA PHE A 88 9.72 15.99 6.60
C PHE A 88 10.62 16.54 5.48
N PRO A 89 10.34 17.76 4.96
CA PRO A 89 11.09 18.35 3.85
C PRO A 89 12.60 18.42 4.10
N GLU A 90 13.00 18.69 5.33
CA GLU A 90 14.40 18.79 5.78
C GLU A 90 15.18 17.48 5.72
N LEU A 91 14.49 16.34 5.65
CA LEU A 91 15.12 15.03 5.57
C LEU A 91 15.32 14.54 4.13
N GLU A 92 14.81 15.29 3.16
CA GLU A 92 14.88 15.02 1.72
C GLU A 92 14.61 13.54 1.39
N LEU A 93 13.56 12.98 1.99
CA LEU A 93 13.31 11.53 1.98
C LEU A 93 13.25 10.95 0.57
N GLY A 94 12.71 11.70 -0.38
CA GLY A 94 12.65 11.31 -1.79
C GLY A 94 14.02 11.03 -2.44
N VAL A 95 15.06 11.77 -2.06
CA VAL A 95 16.44 11.58 -2.55
C VAL A 95 17.03 10.25 -2.06
N LYS A 96 16.51 9.71 -0.96
CA LYS A 96 16.97 8.43 -0.38
C LYS A 96 16.27 7.21 -0.97
N VAL A 97 15.19 7.39 -1.72
CA VAL A 97 14.46 6.29 -2.37
C VAL A 97 15.24 5.81 -3.60
N LYS A 98 15.77 4.58 -3.52
CA LYS A 98 16.52 3.94 -4.62
C LYS A 98 15.69 2.90 -5.40
N SER A 99 14.73 2.26 -4.71
CA SER A 99 13.84 1.25 -5.25
C SER A 99 12.42 1.43 -4.70
N LEU A 100 11.42 1.09 -5.52
CA LEU A 100 10.02 0.98 -5.11
C LEU A 100 9.43 -0.30 -5.69
N THR A 101 8.42 -0.84 -5.02
CA THR A 101 7.66 -1.99 -5.53
C THR A 101 6.23 -1.58 -5.81
N LEU A 102 5.78 -1.75 -7.05
CA LEU A 102 4.41 -1.52 -7.49
C LEU A 102 3.68 -2.85 -7.57
N VAL A 103 2.44 -2.88 -7.07
CA VAL A 103 1.52 -4.00 -7.28
C VAL A 103 0.67 -3.72 -8.50
N ILE A 104 0.76 -4.59 -9.51
CA ILE A 104 0.03 -4.45 -10.79
C ILE A 104 -1.47 -4.75 -10.64
N GLU A 105 -1.84 -5.58 -9.68
CA GLU A 105 -3.24 -6.00 -9.52
C GLU A 105 -4.02 -4.98 -8.69
N GLY A 106 -5.04 -4.40 -9.31
CA GLY A 106 -6.06 -3.59 -8.65
C GLY A 106 -7.31 -4.42 -8.36
N LEU A 107 -8.34 -3.77 -7.79
CA LEU A 107 -9.67 -4.36 -7.80
C LEU A 107 -10.16 -4.40 -9.25
N LYS A 108 -10.71 -5.53 -9.67
CA LYS A 108 -11.22 -5.77 -11.02
C LYS A 108 -12.73 -6.06 -10.94
N GLU A 109 -13.49 -5.52 -11.89
CA GLU A 109 -14.85 -5.97 -12.17
C GLU A 109 -14.78 -7.28 -12.97
N HIS A 110 -15.50 -8.30 -12.52
CA HIS A 110 -15.51 -9.57 -13.22
C HIS A 110 -16.36 -9.45 -14.50
N GLU A 111 -15.83 -9.91 -15.63
CA GLU A 111 -16.43 -9.71 -16.97
C GLU A 111 -17.87 -10.25 -17.05
N TYR A 112 -18.14 -11.38 -16.38
CA TYR A 112 -19.46 -12.03 -16.33
C TYR A 112 -20.20 -11.84 -15.01
N GLY A 113 -19.78 -10.83 -14.23
CA GLY A 113 -20.23 -10.66 -12.86
C GLY A 113 -19.59 -11.66 -11.89
N HIS A 114 -19.75 -11.38 -10.59
CA HIS A 114 -19.08 -12.16 -9.56
C HIS A 114 -19.70 -13.55 -9.35
N GLU A 115 -20.98 -13.73 -9.65
CA GLU A 115 -21.68 -15.00 -9.47
C GLU A 115 -21.03 -16.11 -10.30
N TRP A 116 -20.78 -15.84 -11.58
CA TRP A 116 -20.10 -16.78 -12.48
C TRP A 116 -18.70 -17.15 -12.01
N ALA A 117 -17.94 -16.20 -11.46
CA ALA A 117 -16.59 -16.46 -10.95
C ALA A 117 -16.57 -17.41 -9.75
N TRP A 118 -17.62 -17.36 -8.92
CA TRP A 118 -17.82 -18.30 -7.82
C TRP A 118 -18.33 -19.65 -8.31
N GLU A 119 -19.21 -19.69 -9.31
CA GLU A 119 -19.66 -20.93 -9.97
C GLU A 119 -18.48 -21.67 -10.64
N GLU A 120 -17.61 -20.97 -11.38
CA GLU A 120 -16.41 -21.56 -11.97
C GLU A 120 -15.53 -22.17 -10.87
N MET A 121 -15.36 -21.48 -9.74
CA MET A 121 -14.62 -22.00 -8.60
C MET A 121 -15.28 -23.24 -7.99
N GLU A 122 -16.60 -23.23 -7.84
CA GLU A 122 -17.38 -24.37 -7.34
C GLU A 122 -17.18 -25.60 -8.25
N HIS A 123 -17.38 -25.44 -9.55
CA HIS A 123 -17.21 -26.50 -10.54
C HIS A 123 -15.76 -27.01 -10.61
N ARG A 124 -14.79 -26.10 -10.66
CA ARG A 124 -13.37 -26.43 -10.80
C ARG A 124 -12.82 -27.19 -9.60
N PHE A 125 -13.30 -26.89 -8.40
CA PHE A 125 -12.81 -27.51 -7.17
C PHE A 125 -13.79 -28.51 -6.54
N GLY A 126 -14.94 -28.77 -7.18
CA GLY A 126 -15.97 -29.68 -6.66
C GLY A 126 -16.46 -29.26 -5.27
N LEU A 127 -16.70 -27.97 -5.07
CA LEU A 127 -17.09 -27.42 -3.78
C LEU A 127 -18.58 -27.64 -3.54
N ASN A 128 -18.97 -27.88 -2.29
CA ASN A 128 -20.38 -27.88 -1.91
C ASN A 128 -20.68 -26.57 -1.19
N VAL A 129 -21.17 -25.58 -1.93
CA VAL A 129 -21.47 -24.25 -1.39
C VAL A 129 -22.74 -24.31 -0.54
N THR A 130 -22.65 -23.92 0.74
CA THR A 130 -23.80 -23.88 1.64
C THR A 130 -24.56 -22.56 1.53
N ALA A 131 -25.81 -22.50 2.01
CA ALA A 131 -26.57 -21.25 2.09
C ALA A 131 -25.87 -20.15 2.91
N LYS A 132 -25.08 -20.55 3.92
CA LYS A 132 -24.25 -19.61 4.71
C LYS A 132 -23.09 -19.06 3.89
N ASP A 133 -22.49 -19.87 3.03
CA ASP A 133 -21.43 -19.44 2.12
C ASP A 133 -21.97 -18.45 1.09
N GLN A 134 -23.19 -18.69 0.58
CA GLN A 134 -23.86 -17.77 -0.34
C GLN A 134 -24.09 -16.39 0.30
N ASP A 135 -24.49 -16.29 1.57
CA ASP A 135 -24.62 -14.98 2.26
C ASP A 135 -23.26 -14.27 2.40
N ILE A 136 -22.19 -15.03 2.69
CA ILE A 136 -20.82 -14.46 2.75
C ILE A 136 -20.39 -13.95 1.38
N ILE A 137 -20.61 -14.73 0.32
CA ILE A 137 -20.27 -14.40 -1.07
C ILE A 137 -21.05 -13.17 -1.53
N ALA A 138 -22.38 -13.15 -1.33
CA ALA A 138 -23.24 -12.05 -1.73
C ALA A 138 -22.81 -10.73 -1.07
N ARG A 139 -22.50 -10.76 0.23
CA ARG A 139 -21.98 -9.58 0.94
C ARG A 139 -20.62 -9.15 0.43
N ALA A 140 -19.71 -10.10 0.17
CA ALA A 140 -18.39 -9.78 -0.36
C ALA A 140 -18.47 -9.15 -1.75
N ASN A 141 -19.36 -9.64 -2.62
CA ASN A 141 -19.62 -9.08 -3.94
C ASN A 141 -20.20 -7.66 -3.84
N TYR A 142 -21.15 -7.44 -2.94
CA TYR A 142 -21.70 -6.10 -2.68
C TYR A 142 -20.64 -5.12 -2.18
N ASP A 143 -19.84 -5.51 -1.18
CA ASP A 143 -18.76 -4.68 -0.62
C ASP A 143 -17.67 -4.39 -1.68
N HIS A 144 -17.35 -5.38 -2.52
CA HIS A 144 -16.42 -5.22 -3.63
C HIS A 144 -16.95 -4.25 -4.69
N ALA A 145 -18.21 -4.38 -5.12
CA ALA A 145 -18.81 -3.48 -6.10
C ALA A 145 -18.81 -2.02 -5.62
N ASN A 146 -19.10 -1.77 -4.34
CA ASN A 146 -19.02 -0.44 -3.74
C ASN A 146 -17.59 0.12 -3.76
N GLU A 147 -16.59 -0.71 -3.42
CA GLU A 147 -15.19 -0.27 -3.44
C GLU A 147 -14.68 -0.05 -4.87
N MET A 148 -15.07 -0.90 -5.82
CA MET A 148 -14.79 -0.75 -7.25
C MET A 148 -15.34 0.55 -7.78
N HIS A 149 -16.58 0.91 -7.43
CA HIS A 149 -17.15 2.18 -7.85
C HIS A 149 -16.31 3.37 -7.35
N PHE A 150 -15.84 3.32 -6.11
CA PHE A 150 -15.02 4.38 -5.51
C PHE A 150 -13.60 4.46 -6.11
N GLN A 151 -12.96 3.31 -6.37
CA GLN A 151 -11.58 3.26 -6.89
C GLN A 151 -11.49 3.26 -8.43
N GLY A 152 -12.55 2.88 -9.14
CA GLY A 152 -12.53 2.63 -10.57
C GLY A 152 -12.04 3.84 -11.35
N THR A 153 -12.56 5.02 -11.01
CA THR A 153 -12.15 6.30 -11.62
C THR A 153 -10.68 6.66 -11.38
N PHE A 154 -10.04 6.13 -10.35
CA PHE A 154 -8.62 6.37 -10.10
C PHE A 154 -7.74 5.64 -11.12
N LEU A 155 -8.09 4.39 -11.43
CA LEU A 155 -7.37 3.58 -12.42
C LEU A 155 -7.77 3.98 -13.84
N THR A 156 -9.06 3.89 -14.17
CA THR A 156 -9.55 4.14 -15.54
C THR A 156 -9.56 5.62 -15.93
N GLY A 157 -9.47 6.53 -14.97
CA GLY A 157 -9.37 7.98 -15.23
C GLY A 157 -7.95 8.48 -15.48
N GLY A 158 -6.94 7.60 -15.51
CA GLY A 158 -5.52 7.98 -15.65
C GLY A 158 -4.95 8.74 -14.44
N ARG A 159 -5.68 8.81 -13.32
CA ARG A 159 -5.22 9.47 -12.08
C ARG A 159 -4.08 8.69 -11.44
N TYR A 160 -4.08 7.37 -11.57
CA TYR A 160 -2.96 6.50 -11.20
C TYR A 160 -1.66 6.98 -11.84
N ARG A 161 -1.64 7.14 -13.17
CA ARG A 161 -0.47 7.64 -13.92
C ARG A 161 0.02 9.00 -13.43
N ILE A 162 -0.89 9.96 -13.24
CA ILE A 162 -0.56 11.32 -12.77
C ILE A 162 0.06 11.27 -11.37
N MET A 163 -0.52 10.47 -10.49
CA MET A 163 -0.05 10.33 -9.11
C MET A 163 1.28 9.60 -9.03
N LEU A 164 1.45 8.54 -9.83
CA LEU A 164 2.72 7.84 -9.98
C LEU A 164 3.80 8.81 -10.48
N ALA A 165 3.54 9.57 -11.55
CA ALA A 165 4.47 10.59 -12.04
C ALA A 165 4.90 11.58 -10.94
N SER A 166 3.94 12.03 -10.13
CA SER A 166 4.21 12.92 -8.99
C SER A 166 5.11 12.27 -7.93
N VAL A 167 4.89 10.99 -7.61
CA VAL A 167 5.75 10.21 -6.72
C VAL A 167 7.15 10.05 -7.30
N LEU A 168 7.27 9.72 -8.59
CA LEU A 168 8.54 9.52 -9.27
C LEU A 168 9.36 10.81 -9.34
N LEU A 169 8.72 11.95 -9.62
CA LEU A 169 9.36 13.28 -9.59
C LEU A 169 9.91 13.62 -8.20
N LYS A 170 9.22 13.21 -7.14
CA LYS A 170 9.70 13.36 -5.77
C LYS A 170 10.84 12.39 -5.40
N CYS A 171 11.11 11.37 -6.21
CA CYS A 171 12.16 10.38 -5.95
C CYS A 171 13.30 10.46 -6.99
N PRO A 172 14.12 11.53 -7.00
CA PRO A 172 15.11 11.82 -8.05
C PRO A 172 16.21 10.75 -8.19
N ASN A 173 16.45 9.95 -7.16
CA ASN A 173 17.47 8.89 -7.16
C ASN A 173 16.89 7.48 -7.34
N LEU A 174 15.60 7.35 -7.61
CA LEU A 174 14.97 6.07 -7.90
C LEU A 174 15.58 5.45 -9.16
N ARG A 175 16.10 4.23 -9.06
CA ARG A 175 16.72 3.52 -10.20
C ARG A 175 15.87 2.36 -10.69
N VAL A 176 15.19 1.68 -9.76
CA VAL A 176 14.48 0.43 -10.04
C VAL A 176 13.03 0.53 -9.57
N LEU A 177 12.10 0.22 -10.47
CA LEU A 177 10.72 -0.08 -10.17
C LEU A 177 10.51 -1.59 -10.27
N ASN A 178 10.34 -2.23 -9.12
CA ASN A 178 9.91 -3.61 -9.07
C ASN A 178 8.40 -3.67 -9.29
N ILE A 179 7.94 -4.55 -10.18
CA ILE A 179 6.53 -4.74 -10.49
C ILE A 179 6.19 -6.18 -10.14
N ARG A 180 5.14 -6.41 -9.34
CA ARG A 180 4.71 -7.75 -8.94
C ARG A 180 3.20 -7.87 -8.85
N LYS A 181 2.70 -9.10 -8.87
CA LYS A 181 1.31 -9.45 -8.56
C LYS A 181 1.07 -9.56 -7.04
N LEU A 182 -0.19 -9.68 -6.61
CA LEU A 182 -0.56 -9.92 -5.22
C LEU A 182 -0.15 -11.34 -4.78
N GLN A 183 0.60 -11.44 -3.70
CA GLN A 183 1.01 -12.72 -3.11
C GLN A 183 -0.19 -13.52 -2.60
N ALA A 184 -0.16 -14.86 -2.58
CA ALA A 184 -1.29 -15.77 -2.30
C ALA A 184 -2.31 -15.29 -1.23
N ASP A 185 -1.85 -14.81 -0.09
CA ASP A 185 -2.70 -14.36 1.04
C ASP A 185 -2.70 -12.83 1.24
N GLU A 186 -2.17 -12.08 0.26
CA GLU A 186 -2.12 -10.63 0.27
C GLU A 186 -3.39 -10.04 -0.34
N HIS A 187 -3.91 -9.01 0.32
CA HIS A 187 -5.05 -8.26 -0.15
C HIS A 187 -4.71 -6.79 -0.27
N VAL A 188 -5.30 -6.14 -1.27
CA VAL A 188 -5.13 -4.71 -1.46
C VAL A 188 -5.67 -3.97 -0.22
N PRO A 189 -4.87 -3.10 0.43
CA PRO A 189 -5.28 -2.40 1.64
C PRO A 189 -6.55 -1.58 1.46
N GLY A 190 -7.40 -1.58 2.48
CA GLY A 190 -8.68 -0.86 2.46
C GLY A 190 -9.83 -1.63 1.83
N TRP A 191 -9.59 -2.80 1.22
CA TRP A 191 -10.69 -3.72 0.91
C TRP A 191 -11.18 -4.32 2.23
N THR A 192 -12.40 -3.96 2.62
CA THR A 192 -12.99 -4.37 3.90
C THR A 192 -13.55 -5.79 3.81
N ASN A 193 -13.76 -6.44 4.95
CA ASN A 193 -14.46 -7.73 5.07
C ASN A 193 -13.81 -8.94 4.39
N VAL A 194 -12.61 -8.81 3.87
CA VAL A 194 -11.79 -9.90 3.31
C VAL A 194 -11.54 -11.03 4.32
N SER A 195 -11.47 -10.70 5.60
CA SER A 195 -11.37 -11.70 6.67
C SER A 195 -12.57 -12.66 6.71
N ARG A 196 -13.72 -12.28 6.16
CA ARG A 196 -14.92 -13.13 6.09
C ARG A 196 -14.76 -14.30 5.13
N PHE A 197 -13.85 -14.23 4.16
CA PHE A 197 -13.57 -15.39 3.31
C PHE A 197 -13.09 -16.61 4.11
N LYS A 198 -12.48 -16.38 5.28
CA LYS A 198 -12.10 -17.45 6.22
C LYS A 198 -13.28 -18.17 6.87
N LEU A 199 -14.50 -17.63 6.73
CA LEU A 199 -15.74 -18.21 7.26
C LEU A 199 -16.45 -19.12 6.25
N LEU A 200 -15.99 -19.14 4.99
CA LEU A 200 -16.51 -20.07 3.99
C LEU A 200 -16.24 -21.50 4.44
N SER A 201 -17.23 -22.37 4.32
CA SER A 201 -17.17 -23.77 4.76
C SER A 201 -16.04 -24.55 4.06
N PHE A 202 -15.68 -24.14 2.86
CA PHE A 202 -14.63 -24.73 2.02
C PHE A 202 -13.33 -23.91 2.01
N TYR A 203 -13.19 -22.89 2.87
CA TYR A 203 -11.97 -22.10 2.94
C TYR A 203 -10.76 -22.96 3.31
N ARG A 204 -9.66 -22.77 2.59
CA ARG A 204 -8.35 -23.36 2.88
C ARG A 204 -7.26 -22.33 2.62
N SER A 205 -6.15 -22.41 3.37
CA SER A 205 -4.98 -21.57 3.12
C SER A 205 -4.54 -21.73 1.66
N GLY A 206 -4.30 -20.63 0.96
CA GLY A 206 -3.94 -20.66 -0.46
C GLY A 206 -5.10 -20.90 -1.43
N LEU A 207 -6.37 -20.90 -0.99
CA LEU A 207 -7.52 -20.83 -1.91
C LEU A 207 -7.42 -19.54 -2.73
N ASN A 208 -7.24 -19.67 -4.05
CA ASN A 208 -7.07 -18.52 -4.93
C ASN A 208 -8.41 -17.85 -5.25
N ILE A 209 -8.94 -17.08 -4.32
CA ILE A 209 -10.10 -16.20 -4.53
C ILE A 209 -9.72 -14.88 -5.21
N LYS A 210 -8.43 -14.68 -5.52
CA LYS A 210 -7.97 -13.39 -6.05
C LYS A 210 -8.42 -13.15 -7.46
N SER A 211 -8.44 -14.19 -8.30
CA SER A 211 -8.88 -14.07 -9.69
C SER A 211 -10.33 -13.59 -9.81
N ILE A 212 -11.14 -13.77 -8.77
CA ILE A 212 -12.52 -13.28 -8.71
C ILE A 212 -12.57 -11.74 -8.58
N TYR A 213 -11.66 -11.16 -7.80
CA TYR A 213 -11.79 -9.78 -7.31
C TYR A 213 -10.67 -8.85 -7.75
N TYR A 214 -9.55 -9.41 -8.22
CA TYR A 214 -8.35 -8.68 -8.57
C TYR A 214 -7.87 -9.05 -9.96
N GLY A 215 -7.27 -8.07 -10.61
CA GLY A 215 -6.67 -8.24 -11.92
C GLY A 215 -5.86 -7.03 -12.31
N ASP A 216 -5.15 -7.16 -13.43
CA ASP A 216 -4.65 -6.00 -14.14
C ASP A 216 -5.84 -5.18 -14.67
N TRP A 217 -5.62 -3.90 -14.94
CA TRP A 217 -6.61 -3.04 -15.55
C TRP A 217 -6.25 -2.71 -16.99
N GLN A 218 -7.30 -2.64 -17.80
CA GLN A 218 -7.27 -2.10 -19.14
C GLN A 218 -8.48 -1.18 -19.28
N TYR A 219 -8.31 -0.03 -19.91
CA TYR A 219 -9.41 0.90 -20.12
C TYR A 219 -9.23 1.73 -21.38
N ASP A 220 -10.35 2.18 -21.90
CA ASP A 220 -10.48 3.14 -22.97
C ASP A 220 -10.06 4.53 -22.52
N THR A 221 -9.04 5.11 -23.16
CA THR A 221 -8.53 6.43 -22.79
C THR A 221 -9.48 7.58 -23.13
N VAL A 222 -10.45 7.37 -24.01
CA VAL A 222 -11.47 8.37 -24.39
C VAL A 222 -12.67 8.27 -23.45
N HIS A 223 -13.17 7.06 -23.22
CA HIS A 223 -14.40 6.83 -22.45
C HIS A 223 -14.14 6.54 -20.96
N LEU A 224 -12.88 6.36 -20.55
CA LEU A 224 -12.43 6.10 -19.18
C LEU A 224 -13.11 4.88 -18.53
N ARG A 225 -13.38 3.86 -19.35
CA ARG A 225 -14.02 2.58 -18.96
C ARG A 225 -13.50 1.43 -19.80
N VAL A 226 -13.82 0.20 -19.42
CA VAL A 226 -13.52 -0.97 -20.25
C VAL A 226 -14.45 -0.96 -21.48
N THR A 227 -13.89 -1.11 -22.67
CA THR A 227 -14.63 -1.23 -23.96
C THR A 227 -14.15 -2.40 -24.81
N HIS A 228 -13.08 -3.07 -24.38
CA HIS A 228 -12.58 -4.33 -24.93
C HIS A 228 -12.65 -5.37 -23.80
N TYR A 229 -13.39 -6.44 -24.00
CA TYR A 229 -13.55 -7.51 -23.01
C TYR A 229 -13.77 -8.85 -23.70
N THR A 230 -13.58 -9.94 -22.96
CA THR A 230 -13.94 -11.28 -23.45
C THR A 230 -15.36 -11.58 -22.98
N ASP A 231 -16.16 -12.26 -23.80
CA ASP A 231 -17.50 -12.73 -23.42
C ASP A 231 -17.47 -14.12 -22.77
N GLU A 232 -18.60 -14.57 -22.22
CA GLU A 232 -18.70 -15.82 -21.50
C GLU A 232 -18.33 -17.07 -22.33
N PHE A 233 -18.25 -16.93 -23.66
CA PHE A 233 -17.86 -17.98 -24.60
C PHE A 233 -16.39 -17.90 -25.03
N GLY A 234 -15.66 -16.87 -24.59
CA GLY A 234 -14.26 -16.65 -24.95
C GLY A 234 -14.06 -15.75 -26.17
N ASP A 235 -15.13 -15.16 -26.70
CA ASP A 235 -15.06 -14.28 -27.87
C ASP A 235 -14.65 -12.87 -27.44
N SER A 236 -13.71 -12.29 -28.17
CA SER A 236 -13.25 -10.92 -27.92
C SER A 236 -14.30 -9.94 -28.46
N ILE A 237 -14.93 -9.20 -27.55
CA ILE A 237 -15.86 -8.12 -27.88
C ILE A 237 -15.14 -6.79 -27.85
N ILE A 238 -15.37 -5.98 -28.88
CA ILE A 238 -14.96 -4.58 -28.96
C ILE A 238 -16.23 -3.77 -29.18
N GLU A 239 -16.54 -2.87 -28.24
CA GLU A 239 -17.72 -2.02 -28.37
C GLU A 239 -17.62 -1.05 -29.55
N ASP A 240 -18.76 -0.70 -30.15
CA ASP A 240 -18.83 0.30 -31.20
C ASP A 240 -18.29 1.65 -30.71
N ASN A 241 -17.34 2.23 -31.45
CA ASN A 241 -16.61 3.46 -31.09
C ASN A 241 -15.67 3.32 -29.89
N ALA A 242 -15.16 2.12 -29.60
CA ALA A 242 -14.05 1.94 -28.68
C ALA A 242 -12.83 2.76 -29.13
N GLY A 243 -12.28 3.51 -28.18
CA GLY A 243 -11.06 4.29 -28.30
C GLY A 243 -9.80 3.47 -27.96
N PRO A 244 -8.63 4.14 -27.97
CA PRO A 244 -7.36 3.50 -27.65
C PRO A 244 -7.34 2.96 -26.22
N GLN A 245 -6.84 1.74 -26.07
CA GLN A 245 -6.75 1.05 -24.78
C GLN A 245 -5.42 1.40 -24.07
N ALA A 246 -5.50 1.60 -22.77
CA ALA A 246 -4.35 1.74 -21.89
C ALA A 246 -4.38 0.64 -20.82
N SER A 247 -3.20 0.10 -20.53
CA SER A 247 -2.96 -0.88 -19.46
C SER A 247 -2.13 -0.28 -18.32
N PHE A 248 -1.98 -1.00 -17.20
CA PHE A 248 -1.00 -0.65 -16.16
C PHE A 248 0.39 -0.37 -16.74
N ALA A 249 0.85 -1.22 -17.66
CA ALA A 249 2.18 -1.10 -18.23
C ALA A 249 2.34 0.20 -19.03
N ASP A 250 1.28 0.62 -19.73
CA ASP A 250 1.25 1.89 -20.45
C ASP A 250 1.25 3.08 -19.49
N ASP A 251 0.49 3.01 -18.40
CA ASP A 251 0.47 4.02 -17.35
C ASP A 251 1.83 4.19 -16.67
N VAL A 252 2.51 3.09 -16.33
CA VAL A 252 3.85 3.11 -15.75
C VAL A 252 4.85 3.70 -16.74
N ARG A 253 4.82 3.28 -18.00
CA ARG A 253 5.71 3.81 -19.05
C ARG A 253 5.49 5.31 -19.24
N ALA A 254 4.24 5.76 -19.31
CA ALA A 254 3.90 7.17 -19.45
C ALA A 254 4.31 8.00 -18.23
N ALA A 255 4.13 7.47 -17.01
CA ALA A 255 4.57 8.11 -15.78
C ALA A 255 6.10 8.28 -15.75
N ILE A 256 6.87 7.25 -16.11
CA ILE A 256 8.33 7.33 -16.20
C ILE A 256 8.76 8.35 -17.25
N ALA A 257 8.16 8.30 -18.45
CA ALA A 257 8.46 9.22 -19.54
C ALA A 257 8.24 10.69 -19.12
N SER A 258 7.18 10.98 -18.36
CA SER A 258 6.89 12.32 -17.86
C SER A 258 7.95 12.88 -16.91
N THR A 259 8.78 12.02 -16.31
CA THR A 259 9.88 12.46 -15.43
C THR A 259 11.15 12.83 -16.19
N GLY A 260 11.24 12.51 -17.49
CA GLY A 260 12.45 12.70 -18.29
C GLY A 260 13.62 11.80 -17.88
N ARG A 261 13.37 10.72 -17.13
CA ARG A 261 14.40 9.86 -16.56
C ARG A 261 14.27 8.43 -17.05
N ALA A 262 15.42 7.76 -17.18
CA ALA A 262 15.47 6.32 -17.36
C ALA A 262 15.37 5.63 -15.99
N ILE A 263 14.29 4.87 -15.79
CA ILE A 263 14.07 4.06 -14.59
C ILE A 263 13.91 2.61 -15.06
N GLU A 264 14.70 1.70 -14.50
CA GLU A 264 14.64 0.28 -14.81
C GLU A 264 13.34 -0.32 -14.26
N GLN A 265 12.64 -1.11 -15.08
CA GLN A 265 11.45 -1.84 -14.69
C GLN A 265 11.79 -3.32 -14.56
N LYS A 266 11.56 -3.89 -13.39
CA LYS A 266 11.84 -5.31 -13.10
C LYS A 266 10.56 -6.03 -12.71
N LEU A 267 10.14 -6.97 -13.55
CA LEU A 267 9.03 -7.88 -13.21
C LEU A 267 9.53 -8.92 -12.21
N LEU A 268 8.83 -9.03 -11.08
CA LEU A 268 9.03 -10.06 -10.07
C LEU A 268 7.93 -11.11 -10.24
N ASN A 269 8.36 -12.37 -10.31
CA ASN A 269 7.47 -13.54 -10.36
C ASN A 269 6.91 -13.86 -8.98
#